data_AF-F6S8C9-F1
#
_entry.id   AF-F6S8C9-F1
#
_cell.length_a   1.000
_cell.length_b   1.000
_cell.length_c   1.000
_cell.angle_alpha   90.00
_cell.angle_beta   90.00
_cell.angle_gamma   90.00
#
_symmetry.space_group_name_H-M   'P 1'
#
loop_
_entity.id
_entity.type
_entity.pdbx_description
1 polymer ?
#
loop_
_entity_poly.entity_id
_entity_poly.type
_entity_poly.pdbx_seq_one_letter_code
_entity_poly.pdbx_strand_id
1 'polypeptide(L)'
;VCTSRFWFNYRHIANALSVYRSVKRLGIPDSQIILMLADDMACNPRNPRPGKVYNNKNEAIDVYGNDVEVDYRGYEVTVENFIRVLTGRLPPDTPRSKRLNTDDRSNVLVYMTGHGGEDFLK
;
A
#
# COMPACT_ATOMS: atom_id res chain seq x y z
N VAL A 1 1.84 3.65 0.59
CA VAL A 1 2.58 2.93 1.66
C VAL A 1 1.81 3.00 2.97
N CYS A 2 1.49 1.86 3.59
CA CYS A 2 1.01 1.78 4.96
C CYS A 2 2.10 1.20 5.86
N THR A 3 2.56 1.97 6.84
CA THR A 3 3.69 1.60 7.72
C THR A 3 3.28 0.96 9.04
N SER A 4 2.00 1.06 9.42
CA SER A 4 1.50 0.56 10.70
C SER A 4 1.03 -0.88 10.64
N ARG A 5 1.19 -1.58 11.77
CA ARG A 5 0.77 -2.98 11.99
C ARG A 5 -0.29 -3.08 13.08
N PHE A 6 -0.91 -4.26 13.20
CA PHE A 6 -1.93 -4.63 14.19
C PHE A 6 -3.32 -4.03 13.96
N TRP A 7 -4.33 -4.73 14.48
CA TRP A 7 -5.74 -4.44 14.26
C TRP A 7 -6.17 -3.01 14.66
N PHE A 8 -5.62 -2.45 15.73
CA PHE A 8 -5.97 -1.08 16.16
C PHE A 8 -5.52 0.01 15.16
N ASN A 9 -4.68 -0.35 14.19
CA ASN A 9 -4.24 0.53 13.10
C ASN A 9 -4.94 0.24 11.77
N TYR A 10 -6.06 -0.49 11.79
CA TYR A 10 -6.88 -0.83 10.63
C TYR A 10 -7.06 0.33 9.63
N ARG A 11 -7.30 1.54 10.15
CA ARG A 11 -7.50 2.77 9.36
C ARG A 11 -6.37 3.06 8.37
N HIS A 12 -5.11 2.78 8.71
CA HIS A 12 -3.98 3.07 7.82
C HIS A 12 -4.01 2.14 6.59
N ILE A 13 -4.34 0.86 6.77
CA ILE A 13 -4.49 -0.08 5.66
C ILE A 13 -5.72 0.27 4.83
N ALA A 14 -6.86 0.56 5.47
CA ALA A 14 -8.06 0.98 4.78
C ALA A 14 -7.83 2.26 3.93
N ASN A 15 -7.05 3.22 4.44
CA ASN A 15 -6.68 4.44 3.72
C ASN A 15 -5.79 4.15 2.50
N ALA A 16 -4.74 3.34 2.67
CA ALA A 16 -3.86 2.97 1.56
C ALA A 16 -4.62 2.23 0.45
N LEU A 17 -5.49 1.28 0.82
CA LEU A 17 -6.36 0.56 -0.11
C LEU A 17 -7.38 1.49 -0.79
N SER A 18 -7.91 2.48 -0.06
CA SER A 18 -8.82 3.48 -0.64
C SER A 18 -8.14 4.30 -1.72
N VAL A 19 -6.91 4.76 -1.49
CA VAL A 19 -6.12 5.49 -2.49
C VAL A 19 -5.79 4.60 -3.68
N TYR A 20 -5.32 3.38 -3.45
CA TYR A 20 -5.04 2.38 -4.49
C TYR A 20 -6.26 2.17 -5.39
N ARG A 21 -7.43 1.91 -4.80
CA ARG A 21 -8.68 1.74 -5.53
C ARG A 21 -9.04 2.99 -6.35
N SER A 22 -8.88 4.18 -5.79
CA SER A 22 -9.17 5.43 -6.49
C SER A 22 -8.26 5.64 -7.70
N VAL A 23 -6.94 5.43 -7.56
CA VAL A 23 -6.01 5.61 -8.69
C VAL A 23 -6.24 4.58 -9.79
N LYS A 24 -6.56 3.32 -9.44
CA LYS A 24 -6.97 2.31 -10.43
C LYS A 24 -8.22 2.72 -11.19
N ARG A 25 -9.24 3.24 -10.49
CA ARG A 25 -10.48 3.73 -11.13
C ARG A 25 -10.25 4.93 -12.03
N LEU A 26 -9.17 5.69 -11.83
CA LEU A 26 -8.76 6.78 -12.71
C LEU A 26 -7.92 6.30 -13.91
N GLY A 27 -7.72 4.98 -14.07
CA GLY A 27 -7.09 4.38 -15.23
C GLY A 27 -5.59 4.11 -15.06
N ILE A 28 -5.02 4.28 -13.86
CA ILE A 28 -3.61 3.90 -13.62
C ILE A 28 -3.54 2.38 -13.45
N PRO A 29 -2.79 1.65 -14.30
CA PRO A 29 -2.64 0.20 -14.20
C PRO A 29 -1.73 -0.20 -13.03
N ASP A 30 -1.85 -1.43 -12.54
CA ASP A 30 -1.03 -1.95 -11.43
C ASP A 30 0.46 -1.93 -11.75
N SER A 31 0.84 -2.08 -13.02
CA SER A 31 2.23 -1.95 -13.46
C SER A 31 2.86 -0.57 -13.20
N GLN A 32 2.06 0.43 -12.81
CA GLN A 32 2.47 1.79 -12.45
C GLN A 32 2.15 2.14 -10.99
N ILE A 33 1.68 1.19 -10.17
CA ILE A 33 1.33 1.41 -8.77
C ILE A 33 2.19 0.49 -7.92
N ILE A 34 2.87 1.04 -6.91
CA ILE A 34 3.56 0.24 -5.89
C ILE A 34 2.78 0.31 -4.59
N LEU A 35 2.20 -0.81 -4.17
CA LEU A 35 1.46 -0.93 -2.92
C LEU A 35 2.28 -1.68 -1.86
N MET A 36 2.56 -0.99 -0.77
CA MET A 36 3.26 -1.54 0.41
C MET A 36 2.30 -1.56 1.60
N LEU A 37 1.99 -2.74 2.15
CA LEU A 37 1.14 -2.93 3.32
C LEU A 37 1.88 -3.71 4.41
N ALA A 38 2.13 -3.06 5.55
CA ALA A 38 2.91 -3.66 6.65
C ALA A 38 2.16 -4.77 7.42
N ASP A 39 0.86 -4.93 7.20
CA ASP A 39 0.02 -5.97 7.80
C ASP A 39 -1.20 -6.24 6.88
N ASP A 40 -1.92 -7.33 7.12
CA ASP A 40 -3.09 -7.74 6.34
C ASP A 40 -4.35 -7.74 7.23
N MET A 41 -5.18 -6.71 7.06
CA MET A 41 -6.44 -6.59 7.80
C MET A 41 -7.55 -7.48 7.25
N ALA A 42 -7.49 -7.87 5.97
CA ALA A 42 -8.47 -8.76 5.37
C ALA A 42 -8.38 -10.16 5.98
N CYS A 43 -7.15 -10.62 6.27
CA CYS A 43 -6.89 -11.93 6.88
C CYS A 43 -6.73 -11.90 8.42
N ASN A 44 -6.95 -10.75 9.07
CA ASN A 44 -6.75 -10.66 10.52
C ASN A 44 -7.83 -11.44 11.29
N PRO A 45 -7.50 -12.26 12.32
CA PRO A 45 -8.48 -13.00 13.10
C PRO A 45 -9.51 -12.14 13.85
N ARG A 46 -9.21 -10.86 14.06
CA ARG A 46 -10.15 -9.90 14.67
C ARG A 46 -11.15 -9.31 13.67
N ASN A 47 -10.98 -9.58 12.37
CA ASN A 47 -11.85 -9.04 11.34
C ASN A 47 -13.20 -9.79 11.32
N PRO A 48 -14.33 -9.12 11.63
CA PRO A 48 -15.65 -9.75 11.57
C PRO A 48 -16.15 -9.98 10.13
N ARG A 49 -15.38 -9.53 9.12
CA ARG A 49 -15.66 -9.68 7.68
C ARG A 49 -14.42 -10.26 6.99
N PRO A 50 -14.18 -11.57 7.10
CA PRO A 50 -12.99 -12.20 6.52
C PRO A 50 -12.85 -11.89 5.03
N GLY A 51 -11.64 -11.53 4.61
CA GLY A 51 -11.32 -11.21 3.21
C GLY A 51 -11.76 -9.81 2.75
N LYS A 52 -12.30 -8.96 3.63
CA LYS A 52 -12.78 -7.62 3.27
C LYS A 52 -12.20 -6.52 4.13
N VAL A 53 -12.06 -5.33 3.56
CA VAL A 53 -11.65 -4.12 4.27
C VAL A 53 -12.59 -2.97 3.92
N TYR A 54 -13.06 -2.22 4.91
CA TYR A 54 -14.00 -1.10 4.71
C TYR A 54 -13.42 0.19 5.27
N ASN A 55 -13.55 1.30 4.53
CA ASN A 55 -13.05 2.60 4.98
C ASN A 55 -14.11 3.46 5.69
N ASN A 56 -15.33 2.94 5.86
CA ASN A 56 -16.44 3.65 6.51
C ASN A 56 -17.36 2.69 7.27
N LYS A 57 -18.07 3.23 8.26
CA LYS A 57 -18.95 2.48 9.17
C LYS A 57 -20.11 1.76 8.46
N ASN A 58 -20.58 2.31 7.34
CA ASN A 58 -21.73 1.75 6.61
C ASN A 58 -21.33 0.57 5.72
N GLU A 59 -20.04 0.17 5.72
CA GLU A 59 -19.51 -0.94 4.90
C GLU A 59 -19.87 -0.78 3.41
N ALA A 60 -19.97 0.48 2.93
CA ALA A 60 -20.54 0.77 1.61
C ALA A 60 -19.69 0.23 0.45
N ILE A 61 -18.36 0.18 0.63
CA ILE A 61 -17.40 -0.28 -0.39
C ILE A 61 -16.32 -1.09 0.29
N ASP A 62 -16.15 -2.34 -0.15
CA ASP A 62 -14.97 -3.14 0.16
C ASP A 62 -13.78 -2.60 -0.65
N VAL A 63 -12.80 -2.04 0.06
CA VAL A 63 -11.59 -1.45 -0.52
C VAL A 63 -10.48 -2.48 -0.73
N TYR A 64 -10.60 -3.69 -0.17
CA TYR A 64 -9.69 -4.80 -0.47
C TYR A 64 -10.10 -5.47 -1.78
N GLY A 65 -11.38 -5.88 -1.91
CA GLY A 65 -11.90 -6.46 -3.15
C GLY A 65 -11.09 -7.66 -3.67
N ASN A 66 -11.16 -7.92 -4.98
CA ASN A 66 -10.53 -9.08 -5.61
C ASN A 66 -9.30 -8.75 -6.46
N ASP A 67 -8.93 -7.47 -6.56
CA ASP A 67 -8.03 -6.93 -7.60
C ASP A 67 -6.94 -6.03 -7.00
N VAL A 68 -6.56 -6.31 -5.75
CA VAL A 68 -5.47 -5.64 -5.06
C VAL A 68 -4.19 -6.46 -5.22
N GLU A 69 -3.19 -5.83 -5.84
CA GLU A 69 -1.83 -6.35 -5.94
C GLU A 69 -0.98 -5.67 -4.86
N VAL A 70 -0.54 -6.45 -3.87
CA VAL A 70 0.37 -5.95 -2.84
C VAL A 70 1.80 -6.37 -3.18
N ASP A 71 2.63 -5.40 -3.52
CA ASP A 71 4.03 -5.60 -3.97
C ASP A 71 4.99 -5.87 -2.82
N TYR A 72 4.82 -5.15 -1.71
CA TYR A 72 5.62 -5.35 -0.50
C TYR A 72 4.70 -5.63 0.68
N ARG A 73 4.82 -6.82 1.26
CA ARG A 73 3.93 -7.32 2.31
C ARG A 73 4.67 -7.48 3.62
N GLY A 74 4.04 -7.11 4.73
CA GLY A 74 4.50 -7.46 6.06
C GLY A 74 5.92 -6.96 6.36
N TYR A 75 6.87 -7.89 6.47
CA TYR A 75 8.28 -7.61 6.76
C TYR A 75 9.05 -6.99 5.60
N GLU A 76 8.53 -7.06 4.37
CA GLU A 76 9.14 -6.38 3.22
C GLU A 76 8.86 -4.86 3.23
N VAL A 77 7.93 -4.39 4.05
CA VAL A 77 7.66 -2.95 4.22
C VAL A 77 8.69 -2.36 5.18
N THR A 78 9.80 -1.91 4.62
CA THR A 78 10.92 -1.28 5.34
C THR A 78 11.25 0.07 4.73
N VAL A 79 11.88 0.95 5.52
CA VAL A 79 12.42 2.23 5.03
C VAL A 79 13.38 2.00 3.87
N GLU A 80 14.26 1.01 3.99
CA GLU A 80 15.21 0.66 2.95
C GLU A 80 14.53 0.30 1.62
N ASN A 81 13.54 -0.59 1.64
CA ASN A 81 12.83 -0.96 0.42
C ASN A 81 12.09 0.22 -0.18
N PHE A 82 11.46 1.06 0.64
CA PHE A 82 10.79 2.27 0.18
C PHE A 82 11.76 3.23 -0.54
N ILE A 83 12.93 3.50 0.05
CA ILE A 83 13.95 4.37 -0.56
C ILE A 83 14.55 3.73 -1.82
N ARG A 84 14.80 2.41 -1.82
CA ARG A 84 15.29 1.69 -3.01
C ARG A 84 14.31 1.76 -4.18
N VAL A 85 13.00 1.64 -3.92
CA VAL A 85 11.96 1.81 -4.95
C VAL A 85 12.00 3.22 -5.54
N LEU A 86 12.03 4.26 -4.70
CA LEU A 86 12.05 5.65 -5.17
C LEU A 86 13.33 6.04 -5.92
N THR A 87 14.47 5.44 -5.56
CA THR A 87 15.78 5.75 -6.17
C THR A 87 16.15 4.82 -7.31
N GLY A 88 15.33 3.80 -7.61
CA GLY A 88 15.63 2.76 -8.59
C GLY A 88 16.82 1.85 -8.22
N ARG A 89 17.34 1.94 -6.98
CA ARG A 89 18.51 1.18 -6.50
C ARG A 89 18.11 -0.22 -6.02
N LEU A 90 17.58 -1.02 -6.95
CA LEU A 90 17.07 -2.35 -6.70
C LEU A 90 18.02 -3.42 -7.27
N PRO A 91 18.17 -4.59 -6.62
CA PRO A 91 18.91 -5.73 -7.18
C PRO A 91 18.48 -6.07 -8.62
N PRO A 92 19.38 -6.52 -9.51
CA PRO A 92 19.05 -6.83 -10.91
C PRO A 92 17.93 -7.86 -11.09
N ASP A 93 17.78 -8.77 -10.14
CA ASP A 93 16.77 -9.85 -10.09
C ASP A 93 15.42 -9.40 -9.49
N THR A 94 15.31 -8.14 -9.02
CA THR A 94 14.03 -7.64 -8.48
C THR A 94 12.93 -7.74 -9.54
N PRO A 95 11.75 -8.33 -9.23
CA PRO A 95 10.65 -8.46 -10.18
C PRO A 95 10.16 -7.11 -10.70
N ARG A 96 9.65 -7.07 -11.95
CA ARG A 96 9.16 -5.83 -12.57
C ARG A 96 8.01 -5.18 -11.79
N SER A 97 7.13 -5.96 -11.15
CA SER A 97 6.04 -5.45 -10.30
C SER A 97 6.55 -4.70 -9.07
N LYS A 98 7.74 -5.02 -8.58
CA LYS A 98 8.37 -4.34 -7.44
C LYS A 98 9.26 -3.16 -7.85
N ARG A 99 9.13 -2.65 -9.08
CA ARG A 99 9.97 -1.56 -9.61
C ARG A 99 9.11 -0.36 -10.02
N LEU A 100 9.52 0.84 -9.60
CA LEU A 100 8.96 2.09 -10.06
C LEU A 100 9.63 2.51 -11.37
N ASN A 101 9.14 1.98 -12.50
CA ASN A 101 9.73 2.22 -13.84
C ASN A 101 9.31 3.60 -14.38
N THR A 102 10.00 4.65 -13.96
CA THR A 102 9.72 6.05 -14.33
C THR A 102 10.81 6.62 -15.27
N ASP A 103 10.45 7.64 -16.02
CA ASP A 103 11.32 8.44 -16.90
C ASP A 103 11.23 9.94 -16.57
N ASP A 104 11.93 10.77 -17.33
CA ASP A 104 11.99 12.24 -17.19
C ASP A 104 10.65 12.95 -17.45
N ARG A 105 9.64 12.24 -17.97
CA ARG A 105 8.30 12.76 -18.25
C ARG A 105 7.24 12.20 -17.30
N SER A 106 7.63 11.34 -16.38
CA SER A 106 6.73 10.67 -15.44
C SER A 106 6.31 11.60 -14.30
N ASN A 107 5.04 11.54 -13.91
CA ASN A 107 4.53 12.18 -12.70
C ASN A 107 4.45 11.13 -11.58
N VAL A 108 5.05 11.42 -10.42
CA VAL A 108 5.09 10.49 -9.29
C VAL A 108 4.24 11.02 -8.14
N LEU A 109 3.25 10.22 -7.73
CA LEU A 109 2.48 10.45 -6.51
C LEU A 109 2.95 9.50 -5.41
N VAL A 110 3.36 10.05 -4.28
CA VAL A 110 3.71 9.26 -3.08
C VAL A 110 2.64 9.49 -2.02
N TYR A 111 1.87 8.45 -1.70
CA TYR A 111 0.92 8.46 -0.60
C TYR A 111 1.42 7.58 0.55
N MET A 112 1.51 8.14 1.74
CA MET A 112 1.92 7.45 2.96
C MET A 112 0.88 7.62 4.05
N THR A 113 0.62 6.56 4.81
CA THR A 113 -0.28 6.57 5.96
C THR A 113 0.28 5.69 7.07
N GLY A 114 0.25 6.21 8.28
CA GLY A 114 0.94 5.64 9.43
C GLY A 114 0.88 6.56 10.62
N HIS A 115 1.62 6.21 11.67
CA HIS A 115 1.88 7.13 12.77
C HIS A 115 3.07 8.00 12.42
N GLY A 116 3.04 9.27 12.82
CA GLY A 116 4.15 10.19 12.67
C GLY A 116 4.43 10.92 13.97
N GLY A 117 5.60 11.54 14.04
CA GLY A 117 6.00 12.48 15.07
C GLY A 117 6.84 13.59 14.44
N GLU A 118 7.47 14.40 15.29
CA GLU A 118 8.44 15.39 14.83
C GLU A 118 9.60 14.68 14.12
N ASP A 119 9.88 15.08 12.89
CA ASP A 119 10.95 14.56 12.03
C ASP A 119 10.90 13.06 11.65
N PHE A 120 9.81 12.33 11.94
CA PHE A 120 9.69 10.94 11.48
C PHE A 120 8.26 10.48 11.14
N LEU A 121 8.20 9.52 10.23
CA LEU A 121 7.07 8.62 10.06
C LEU A 121 7.49 7.24 10.57
N LYS A 122 6.68 6.64 11.43
CA LYS A 122 6.88 5.28 11.95
C LYS A 122 6.44 4.24 10.94
#